data_AF-A0A932M7E8-F1
#
_entry.id   AF-A0A932M7E8-F1
#
_cell.length_a   1.000
_cell.length_b   1.000
_cell.length_c   1.000
_cell.angle_alpha   90.00
_cell.angle_beta   90.00
_cell.angle_gamma   90.00
#
_symmetry.space_group_name_H-M   'P 1'
#
loop_
_entity.id
_entity.type
_entity.pdbx_description
1 polymer ?
#
loop_
_entity_poly.entity_id
_entity_poly.type
_entity_poly.pdbx_seq_one_letter_code
_entity_poly.pdbx_strand_id
1 'polypeptide(L)'
;MGITKTTPIEATERIKELGHRVRLARTRRGMSIAEVAAKAGINRNTLNALELGKHGVAMGAYVTVLWVLGLDKTLDGVAHPDADIHGKTLEASRRPARVRKSRKSKNEYAF
;
A
#
# COMPACT_ATOMS: atom_id res chain seq x y z
N MET A 1 -15.41 -8.89 23.37
CA MET A 1 -15.16 -8.04 22.20
C MET A 1 -13.96 -8.61 21.47
N GLY A 2 -14.17 -9.29 20.33
CA GLY A 2 -13.08 -9.97 19.63
C GLY A 2 -13.65 -10.87 18.55
N ILE A 3 -14.02 -10.27 17.42
CA ILE A 3 -14.29 -11.06 16.22
C ILE A 3 -12.91 -11.57 15.77
N THR A 4 -12.56 -12.80 16.11
CA THR A 4 -11.48 -13.51 15.42
C THR A 4 -11.99 -13.81 14.01
N LYS A 5 -12.01 -12.79 13.14
CA LYS A 5 -12.09 -13.03 11.70
C LYS A 5 -10.79 -13.72 11.36
N THR A 6 -10.87 -15.03 11.19
CA THR A 6 -9.79 -15.86 10.65
C THR A 6 -9.36 -15.23 9.35
N THR A 7 -8.22 -14.54 9.36
CA THR A 7 -7.66 -13.96 8.14
C THR A 7 -7.46 -15.12 7.16
N PRO A 8 -7.92 -15.01 5.90
CA PRO A 8 -7.68 -16.04 4.90
C PRO A 8 -6.21 -16.43 4.85
N ILE A 9 -5.92 -17.70 4.57
CA ILE A 9 -4.56 -18.23 4.58
C ILE A 9 -3.69 -17.44 3.60
N GLU A 10 -4.21 -17.13 2.40
CA GLU A 10 -3.44 -16.37 1.41
C GLU A 10 -3.09 -14.97 1.92
N ALA A 11 -4.04 -14.29 2.57
CA ALA A 11 -3.80 -12.97 3.13
C ALA A 11 -2.77 -13.02 4.27
N THR A 12 -2.80 -14.07 5.09
CA THR A 12 -1.81 -14.27 6.17
C THR A 12 -0.41 -14.50 5.60
N GLU A 13 -0.28 -15.28 4.53
CA GLU A 13 1.01 -15.48 3.86
C GLU A 13 1.56 -14.19 3.25
N ARG A 14 0.70 -13.34 2.65
CA ARG A 14 1.16 -12.02 2.17
C ARG A 14 1.70 -11.12 3.28
N ILE A 15 1.11 -11.17 4.47
CA ILE A 15 1.60 -10.40 5.64
C ILE A 15 2.96 -10.96 6.11
N LYS A 16 3.14 -12.29 6.12
CA LYS A 16 4.44 -12.92 6.42
C LYS A 16 5.52 -12.55 5.41
N GLU A 17 5.20 -12.59 4.12
CA GLU A 17 6.12 -12.17 3.06
C GLU A 17 6.55 -10.71 3.24
N LEU A 18 5.60 -9.82 3.57
CA LEU A 18 5.89 -8.41 3.84
C LEU A 18 6.83 -8.26 5.06
N GLY A 19 6.53 -8.94 6.17
CA GLY A 19 7.39 -8.94 7.36
C GLY A 19 8.80 -9.43 7.06
N HIS A 20 8.93 -10.50 6.27
CA HIS A 20 10.23 -11.03 5.83
C HIS A 20 11.02 -10.02 5.00
N ARG A 21 10.37 -9.29 4.07
CA ARG A 21 11.02 -8.24 3.28
C ARG A 21 11.52 -7.10 4.16
N VAL A 22 10.75 -6.70 5.17
CA VAL A 22 11.17 -5.67 6.15
C VAL A 22 12.38 -6.15 6.95
N ARG A 23 12.35 -7.40 7.45
CA ARG A 23 13.48 -8.00 8.16
C ARG A 23 14.74 -8.02 7.30
N LEU A 24 14.61 -8.44 6.05
CA LEU A 24 15.72 -8.47 5.10
C LEU A 24 16.27 -7.06 4.81
N ALA A 25 15.40 -6.07 4.67
CA ALA A 25 15.79 -4.68 4.49
C ALA A 25 16.56 -4.13 5.70
N ARG A 26 16.14 -4.49 6.91
CA ARG A 26 16.83 -4.12 8.16
C ARG A 26 18.21 -4.79 8.25
N THR A 27 18.28 -6.11 8.06
CA THR A 27 19.54 -6.87 8.19
C THR A 27 20.58 -6.46 7.15
N ARG A 28 20.17 -6.18 5.92
CA ARG A 28 21.06 -5.65 4.87
C ARG A 28 21.67 -4.29 5.21
N ARG A 29 21.00 -3.50 6.05
CA ARG A 29 21.50 -2.21 6.56
C ARG A 29 22.30 -2.34 7.85
N GLY A 30 22.48 -3.56 8.38
CA GLY A 30 23.19 -3.81 9.63
C GLY A 30 22.49 -3.26 10.88
N MET A 31 21.20 -2.90 10.79
CA MET A 31 20.49 -2.28 11.89
C MET A 31 19.91 -3.32 12.85
N SER A 32 20.03 -3.09 14.15
CA SER A 32 19.43 -3.96 15.16
C SER A 32 17.92 -3.72 15.29
N ILE A 33 17.19 -4.69 15.87
CA ILE A 33 15.78 -4.52 16.21
C ILE A 33 15.61 -3.35 17.18
N ALA A 34 16.52 -3.21 18.15
CA ALA A 34 16.46 -2.14 19.14
C ALA A 34 16.60 -0.75 18.51
N GLU A 35 17.53 -0.60 17.56
CA GLU A 35 17.77 0.66 16.86
C GLU A 35 16.58 1.10 16.01
N VAL A 36 16.05 0.18 15.17
CA VAL A 36 14.90 0.50 14.32
C VAL A 36 13.66 0.77 15.16
N ALA A 37 13.42 -0.04 16.21
CA ALA A 37 12.28 0.16 17.10
C ALA A 37 12.34 1.53 17.80
N ALA A 38 13.53 1.93 18.29
CA ALA A 38 13.74 3.25 18.89
C ALA A 38 13.49 4.39 17.89
N LYS A 39 14.06 4.30 16.68
CA LYS A 39 13.85 5.29 15.61
C LYS A 39 12.40 5.38 15.15
N ALA A 40 11.68 4.26 15.16
CA ALA A 40 10.27 4.19 14.78
C ALA A 40 9.31 4.51 15.93
N GLY A 41 9.80 4.73 17.16
CA GLY A 41 8.97 5.02 18.33
C GLY A 41 8.07 3.86 18.75
N ILE A 42 8.47 2.61 18.50
CA ILE A 42 7.68 1.41 18.82
C ILE A 42 8.44 0.48 19.78
N ASN A 43 7.72 -0.43 20.44
CA ASN A 43 8.34 -1.48 21.24
C ASN A 43 9.08 -2.48 20.34
N ARG A 44 10.22 -3.01 20.81
CA ARG A 44 10.97 -4.10 20.17
C ARG A 44 10.08 -5.31 19.85
N ASN A 45 9.14 -5.62 20.74
CA ASN A 45 8.18 -6.70 20.53
C ASN A 45 7.27 -6.44 19.33
N THR A 46 6.89 -5.18 19.09
CA THR A 46 6.08 -4.78 17.94
C THR A 46 6.87 -4.95 16.64
N LEU A 47 8.13 -4.51 16.62
CA LEU A 47 8.99 -4.71 15.44
C LEU A 47 9.24 -6.20 15.17
N ASN A 48 9.44 -7.01 16.21
CA ASN A 48 9.59 -8.46 16.04
C ASN A 48 8.30 -9.11 15.52
N ALA A 49 7.13 -8.72 16.05
CA ALA A 49 5.84 -9.18 15.56
C ALA A 49 5.59 -8.78 14.10
N LEU A 50 6.04 -7.59 13.70
CA LEU A 50 5.98 -7.07 12.33
C LEU A 50 6.85 -7.91 11.40
N GLU A 51 8.11 -8.17 11.77
CA GLU A 51 9.03 -8.99 10.97
C GLU A 51 8.57 -10.45 10.84
N LEU A 52 7.82 -10.95 11.81
CA LEU A 52 7.17 -12.28 11.77
C LEU A 52 5.84 -12.28 10.99
N GLY A 53 5.35 -11.12 10.56
CA GLY A 53 4.09 -11.01 9.82
C GLY A 53 2.84 -11.27 10.65
N LYS A 54 2.83 -10.87 11.93
CA LYS A 54 1.60 -10.96 12.74
C LYS A 54 0.55 -9.96 12.23
N HIS A 55 -0.64 -10.47 11.92
CA HIS A 55 -1.78 -9.71 11.40
C HIS A 55 -2.36 -8.64 12.37
N GLY A 56 -1.99 -8.68 13.65
CA GLY A 56 -2.43 -7.68 14.65
C GLY A 56 -1.59 -6.40 14.71
N VAL A 57 -0.53 -6.29 13.91
CA VAL A 57 0.33 -5.10 13.91
C VAL A 57 -0.34 -3.98 13.12
N ALA A 58 -0.44 -2.79 13.73
CA ALA A 58 -1.05 -1.63 13.09
C ALA A 58 -0.31 -1.22 11.81
N MET A 59 -1.05 -0.87 10.76
CA MET A 59 -0.47 -0.45 9.47
C MET A 59 0.45 0.77 9.61
N GLY A 60 0.14 1.69 10.53
CA GLY A 60 1.00 2.83 10.85
C GLY A 60 2.41 2.41 11.27
N ALA A 61 2.56 1.30 12.00
CA ALA A 61 3.89 0.79 12.38
C ALA A 61 4.69 0.29 11.17
N TYR A 62 4.04 -0.33 10.18
CA TYR A 62 4.69 -0.72 8.92
C TYR A 62 5.20 0.50 8.16
N VAL A 63 4.36 1.52 8.01
CA VAL A 63 4.73 2.76 7.30
C VAL A 63 5.90 3.45 7.99
N THR A 64 5.86 3.62 9.32
CA THR A 64 6.94 4.25 10.08
C THR A 64 8.24 3.46 9.98
N VAL A 65 8.20 2.13 10.07
CA VAL A 65 9.40 1.30 9.93
C VAL A 65 9.98 1.39 8.52
N LEU A 66 9.14 1.38 7.47
CA LEU A 66 9.61 1.57 6.10
C LEU A 66 10.25 2.94 5.92
N TRP A 67 9.68 4.00 6.49
CA TRP A 67 10.27 5.34 6.50
C TRP A 67 11.62 5.38 7.21
N VAL A 68 11.76 4.76 8.39
CA VAL A 68 13.05 4.64 9.10
C VAL A 68 14.10 3.90 8.27
N LEU A 69 13.67 2.92 7.47
CA LEU A 69 14.55 2.16 6.56
C LEU A 69 14.81 2.89 5.22
N GLY A 70 14.17 4.04 4.96
CA GLY A 70 14.25 4.75 3.69
C GLY A 70 13.59 4.00 2.52
N LEU A 71 12.53 3.24 2.81
CA LEU A 71 11.75 2.46 1.84
C LEU A 71 10.30 2.94 1.73
N ASP A 72 9.97 4.11 2.27
CA ASP A 72 8.65 4.75 2.20
C ASP A 72 8.14 4.88 0.77
N LYS A 73 9.00 5.26 -0.19
CA LYS A 73 8.64 5.38 -1.62
C LYS A 73 8.16 4.08 -2.25
N THR A 74 8.49 2.92 -1.66
CA THR A 74 7.98 1.64 -2.18
C THR A 74 6.47 1.49 -1.99
N LEU A 75 5.88 2.26 -1.08
CA LEU A 75 4.43 2.32 -0.87
C LEU A 75 3.68 2.89 -2.07
N ASP A 76 4.33 3.73 -2.90
CA ASP A 76 3.73 4.29 -4.11
C ASP A 76 3.31 3.18 -5.09
N GLY A 77 4.01 2.04 -5.07
CA GLY A 77 3.66 0.86 -5.88
C GLY A 77 2.48 0.05 -5.32
N VAL A 78 2.11 0.24 -4.05
CA VAL A 78 1.04 -0.51 -3.40
C VAL A 78 -0.30 0.08 -3.82
N ALA A 79 -1.14 -0.73 -4.47
CA ALA A 79 -2.42 -0.30 -5.04
C ALA A 79 -2.28 0.89 -6.03
N HIS A 80 -1.16 0.93 -6.76
CA HIS A 80 -0.94 1.93 -7.79
C HIS A 80 -2.06 1.85 -8.85
N PRO A 81 -2.80 2.95 -9.13
CA PRO A 81 -3.93 2.92 -10.06
C PRO A 81 -3.57 2.38 -11.45
N ASP A 82 -2.35 2.69 -11.91
CA ASP A 82 -1.92 2.19 -13.22
C ASP A 82 -1.66 0.69 -13.29
N ALA A 83 -1.38 0.06 -12.15
CA ALA A 83 -1.18 -1.38 -12.03
C ALA A 83 -2.50 -2.13 -11.85
N ASP A 84 -3.62 -1.44 -11.57
CA ASP A 84 -4.95 -2.03 -11.49
C ASP A 84 -5.59 -2.21 -12.88
N ILE A 85 -5.10 -3.21 -13.60
CA ILE A 85 -5.60 -3.58 -14.95
C ILE A 85 -7.11 -3.86 -14.91
N HIS A 86 -7.58 -4.52 -13.83
CA HIS A 86 -8.99 -4.88 -13.69
C HIS A 86 -9.85 -3.63 -13.53
N GLY A 87 -9.46 -2.71 -12.64
CA GLY A 87 -10.14 -1.42 -12.46
C GLY A 87 -10.17 -0.60 -13.74
N LYS A 88 -9.05 -0.52 -14.48
CA LYS A 88 -8.99 0.16 -15.80
C LYS A 88 -9.94 -0.44 -16.82
N THR A 89 -10.05 -1.77 -16.84
CA THR A 89 -10.95 -2.47 -17.76
C THR A 89 -12.40 -2.13 -17.45
N LEU A 90 -12.79 -2.19 -16.17
CA LEU A 90 -14.13 -1.81 -15.72
C LEU A 90 -14.45 -0.34 -16.03
N GLU A 91 -13.50 0.57 -15.83
CA GLU A 91 -13.66 1.99 -16.16
C GLU A 91 -13.87 2.18 -17.67
N ALA A 92 -13.07 1.51 -18.51
CA ALA A 92 -13.20 1.58 -19.96
C ALA A 92 -14.57 1.08 -20.45
N SER A 93 -15.10 0.01 -19.87
CA SER A 93 -16.44 -0.52 -20.18
C SER A 93 -17.57 0.44 -19.79
N ARG A 94 -17.36 1.32 -18.79
CA ARG A 94 -18.33 2.32 -18.35
C ARG A 94 -18.28 3.62 -19.16
N ARG A 95 -17.21 3.87 -19.92
CA ARG A 95 -17.11 5.08 -20.75
C ARG A 95 -18.10 5.00 -21.91
N PRO A 96 -18.86 6.08 -22.21
CA PRO A 96 -19.78 6.08 -23.34
C PRO A 96 -19.01 5.82 -24.63
N ALA A 97 -19.47 4.85 -25.43
CA ALA A 97 -18.82 4.41 -26.68
C ALA A 97 -18.67 5.53 -27.74
N ARG A 98 -19.26 6.70 -27.52
CA ARG A 98 -19.21 7.83 -28.44
C ARG A 98 -18.94 9.14 -27.68
N VAL A 99 -17.76 9.70 -27.89
CA VAL A 99 -17.47 11.09 -27.51
C VAL A 99 -18.23 11.99 -28.47
N ARG A 100 -19.34 12.58 -28.01
CA ARG A 100 -20.06 13.60 -28.77
C ARG A 100 -19.28 14.91 -28.64
N LYS A 101 -18.57 15.35 -29.70
CA LYS A 101 -18.03 16.72 -29.76
C LYS A 101 -19.20 17.67 -29.52
N SER A 102 -19.11 18.53 -28.51
CA SER A 102 -20.08 19.60 -28.35
C SER A 102 -20.06 20.40 -29.66
N ARG A 103 -21.23 20.52 -30.29
CA ARG A 103 -21.37 21.31 -31.50
C ARG A 103 -21.17 22.75 -31.05
N LYS A 104 -20.01 23.34 -31.36
CA LYS A 104 -19.78 24.80 -31.18
C LYS A 104 -20.99 25.51 -31.79
N SER A 105 -21.82 26.11 -30.95
CA SER A 105 -22.86 27.03 -31.40
C SER A 105 -22.13 28.23 -32.00
N LYS A 106 -22.00 28.26 -33.33
CA LYS A 106 -21.69 29.50 -34.04
C LYS A 106 -22.93 30.38 -33.92
N ASN A 107 -22.98 31.22 -32.90
CA ASN A 107 -23.72 32.48 -32.97
C ASN A 107 -22.70 33.59 -33.17
N GLU A 108 -22.34 33.83 -34.43
CA GLU A 108 -21.79 35.11 -34.89
C GLU A 108 -22.58 35.56 -36.12
N TYR A 109 -23.39 36.61 -35.87
CA TYR A 109 -23.90 37.72 -36.69
C TYR A 109 -24.74 37.47 -37.95
N ALA A 110 -25.94 38.05 -38.00
CA ALA A 110 -26.20 39.37 -38.64
C ALA A 110 -27.71 39.59 -38.87
N PHE A 111 -28.28 40.67 -38.29
CA PHE A 111 -29.02 41.79 -38.91
C PHE A 111 -29.70 42.63 -37.81
#